data_AF-A0A9W7GUK9-F1
#
_entry.id   AF-A0A9W7GUK9-F1
#
_cell.length_a   1.000
_cell.length_b   1.000
_cell.length_c   1.000
_cell.angle_alpha   90.00
_cell.angle_beta   90.00
_cell.angle_gamma   90.00
#
_symmetry.space_group_name_H-M   'P 1'
#
loop_
_entity.id
_entity.type
_entity.pdbx_description
1 polymer ?
#
loop_
_entity_poly.entity_id
_entity_poly.type
_entity_poly.pdbx_seq_one_letter_code
_entity_poly.pdbx_strand_id
1 'polypeptide(L)'
;MKIKEANAGALTNSEVLDFLRSRGASKDPTRVIVAIAPSEFKVYDYLLESPACNQTKEQVNEFLTRCKSYKLAKAEVLNIINLRPSALVEIHPIIEESEERFGEKLEELVNLVVEVLPEPPKKNDVPEEENNEVKEDTADGKSTDEDKTETANLEQTDEDQTKQKEDGEQMEVS
;
A
#
# COMPACT_ATOMS: atom_id res chain seq x y z
N MET A 1 14.37 17.11 18.46
CA MET A 1 13.58 16.12 19.23
C MET A 1 14.53 15.27 20.07
N LYS A 2 14.10 14.80 21.25
CA LYS A 2 14.82 13.78 22.03
C LYS A 2 13.89 12.59 22.24
N ILE A 3 14.38 11.38 21.99
CA ILE A 3 13.63 10.14 22.21
C ILE A 3 13.70 9.81 23.70
N LYS A 4 12.55 9.65 24.37
CA LYS A 4 12.47 9.29 25.79
C LYS A 4 12.53 7.78 25.99
N GLU A 5 11.76 7.04 25.19
CA GLU A 5 11.69 5.59 25.21
C GLU A 5 11.75 5.09 23.77
N ALA A 6 12.65 4.15 23.49
CA ALA A 6 12.79 3.59 22.15
C ALA A 6 11.64 2.62 21.81
N ASN A 7 11.21 1.81 22.78
CA ASN A 7 10.17 0.80 22.62
C ASN A 7 9.16 0.91 23.78
N ALA A 8 8.04 1.59 23.54
CA ALA A 8 6.99 1.76 24.56
C ALA A 8 6.06 0.53 24.68
N GLY A 9 6.01 -0.31 23.64
CA GLY A 9 5.16 -1.49 23.60
C GLY A 9 5.01 -2.02 22.19
N ALA A 10 4.40 -3.20 22.09
CA ALA A 10 4.00 -3.78 20.81
C ALA A 10 2.53 -3.47 20.52
N LEU A 11 2.19 -3.33 19.24
CA LEU A 11 0.84 -3.09 18.76
C LEU A 11 0.42 -4.26 17.87
N THR A 12 -0.84 -4.67 17.95
CA THR A 12 -1.39 -5.66 17.02
C THR A 12 -1.71 -5.01 15.67
N ASN A 13 -1.74 -5.82 14.61
CA ASN A 13 -2.13 -5.38 13.28
C ASN A 13 -3.56 -4.80 13.27
N SER A 14 -4.47 -5.34 14.10
CA SER A 14 -5.84 -4.83 14.24
C SER A 14 -5.90 -3.45 14.90
N GLU A 15 -5.08 -3.18 15.92
CA GLU A 15 -4.99 -1.87 16.56
C GLU A 15 -4.44 -0.80 15.61
N VAL A 16 -3.40 -1.16 14.84
CA VAL A 16 -2.83 -0.27 13.82
C VAL A 16 -3.86 0.01 12.73
N LEU A 17 -4.61 -1.00 12.28
CA LEU A 17 -5.66 -0.83 11.28
C LEU A 17 -6.77 0.10 11.78
N ASP A 18 -7.24 -0.08 13.01
CA ASP A 18 -8.24 0.78 13.63
C ASP A 18 -7.74 2.23 13.79
N PHE A 19 -6.47 2.40 14.16
CA PHE A 19 -5.84 3.71 14.24
C PHE A 19 -5.81 4.40 12.87
N LEU A 20 -5.42 3.69 11.81
CA LEU A 20 -5.39 4.23 10.44
C LEU A 20 -6.81 4.59 9.96
N ARG A 21 -7.82 3.75 10.25
CA ARG A 21 -9.23 4.06 9.97
C ARG A 21 -9.67 5.36 10.65
N SER A 22 -9.32 5.53 11.93
CA SER A 22 -9.68 6.74 12.70
C SER A 22 -9.04 8.01 12.17
N ARG A 23 -7.90 7.88 11.48
CA ARG A 23 -7.16 8.98 10.85
C ARG A 23 -7.69 9.35 9.46
N GLY A 24 -8.57 8.52 8.91
CA GLY A 24 -9.21 8.71 7.60
C GLY A 24 -8.66 7.82 6.48
N ALA A 25 -7.85 6.81 6.81
CA ALA A 25 -7.40 5.84 5.81
C ALA A 25 -8.59 4.98 5.36
N SER A 26 -8.86 4.97 4.06
CA SER A 26 -9.97 4.24 3.46
C SER A 26 -9.59 3.74 2.06
N LYS A 27 -10.36 2.78 1.54
CA LYS A 27 -10.21 2.28 0.16
C LYS A 27 -10.85 3.21 -0.88
N ASP A 28 -11.54 4.26 -0.45
CA ASP A 28 -12.30 5.15 -1.32
C ASP A 28 -11.36 5.93 -2.28
N PRO A 29 -11.72 6.11 -3.56
CA PRO A 29 -10.97 6.98 -4.48
C PRO A 29 -10.76 8.41 -3.96
N THR A 30 -11.66 8.90 -3.10
CA THR A 30 -11.56 10.22 -2.45
C THR A 30 -10.50 10.28 -1.36
N ARG A 31 -9.80 9.19 -1.04
CA ARG A 31 -8.71 9.15 -0.05
C ARG A 31 -7.58 10.15 -0.32
N VAL A 32 -7.41 10.57 -1.57
CA VAL A 32 -6.43 11.60 -2.00
C VAL A 32 -6.73 12.98 -1.41
N ILE A 33 -7.97 13.22 -0.97
CA ILE A 33 -8.40 14.51 -0.36
C ILE A 33 -7.93 14.62 1.09
N VAL A 34 -7.71 13.48 1.77
CA VAL A 34 -7.28 13.47 3.17
C VAL A 34 -5.77 13.66 3.23
N ALA A 35 -5.31 14.59 4.08
CA ALA A 35 -3.89 14.85 4.32
C ALA A 35 -3.21 13.75 5.16
N ILE A 36 -3.23 12.53 4.65
CA ILE A 36 -2.61 11.32 5.19
C ILE A 36 -1.32 11.04 4.42
N ALA A 37 -0.30 10.58 5.13
CA ALA A 37 0.97 10.27 4.49
C ALA A 37 0.83 9.07 3.53
N PRO A 38 1.49 9.05 2.36
CA PRO A 38 1.46 7.91 1.45
C PRO A 38 1.88 6.58 2.11
N SER A 39 2.75 6.64 3.11
CA SER A 39 3.14 5.48 3.91
C SER A 39 1.97 4.91 4.74
N GLU A 40 1.10 5.75 5.27
CA GLU A 40 -0.07 5.32 6.05
C GLU A 40 -1.09 4.58 5.17
N PHE A 41 -1.29 5.04 3.92
CA PHE A 41 -2.12 4.31 2.95
C PHE A 41 -1.55 2.96 2.55
N LYS A 42 -0.24 2.87 2.27
CA LYS A 42 0.40 1.59 1.93
C LYS A 42 0.27 0.56 3.05
N VAL A 43 0.46 0.99 4.31
CA VAL A 43 0.28 0.12 5.47
C VAL A 43 -1.19 -0.28 5.62
N TYR A 44 -2.13 0.65 5.42
CA TYR A 44 -3.56 0.36 5.47
C TYR A 44 -3.98 -0.69 4.43
N ASP A 45 -3.56 -0.55 3.17
CA ASP A 45 -3.88 -1.48 2.09
C ASP A 45 -3.33 -2.88 2.39
N TYR A 46 -2.08 -2.99 2.87
CA TYR A 46 -1.49 -4.25 3.32
C TYR A 46 -2.29 -4.91 4.45
N LEU A 47 -2.66 -4.14 5.48
CA LEU A 47 -3.39 -4.65 6.64
C LEU A 47 -4.81 -5.12 6.28
N LEU A 48 -5.44 -4.52 5.26
CA LEU A 48 -6.74 -4.96 4.77
C LEU A 48 -6.69 -6.31 4.04
N GLU A 49 -5.55 -6.70 3.49
CA GLU A 49 -5.35 -8.03 2.89
C GLU A 49 -4.94 -9.08 3.92
N SER A 50 -4.60 -8.64 5.14
CA SER A 50 -4.20 -9.50 6.24
C SER A 50 -5.40 -9.98 7.07
N PRO A 51 -5.24 -11.01 7.94
CA PRO A 51 -6.28 -11.48 8.85
C PRO A 51 -6.82 -10.40 9.80
N ALA A 52 -6.06 -9.32 10.02
CA ALA A 52 -6.44 -8.22 10.89
C ALA A 52 -7.68 -7.45 10.43
N CYS A 53 -8.05 -7.56 9.14
CA CYS A 53 -9.19 -6.84 8.57
C CYS A 53 -10.52 -7.16 9.28
N ASN A 54 -10.73 -8.44 9.59
CA ASN A 54 -11.96 -8.97 10.15
C ASN A 54 -11.92 -9.09 11.69
N GLN A 55 -10.73 -8.98 12.29
CA GLN A 55 -10.54 -9.09 13.73
C GLN A 55 -11.13 -7.90 14.48
N THR A 56 -11.85 -8.19 15.56
CA THR A 56 -12.40 -7.19 16.49
C THR A 56 -11.65 -7.19 17.82
N LYS A 57 -11.73 -6.09 18.56
CA LYS A 57 -11.07 -5.97 19.88
C LYS A 57 -11.61 -7.00 20.88
N GLU A 58 -12.88 -7.36 20.75
CA GLU A 58 -13.57 -8.34 21.57
C GLU A 58 -12.95 -9.74 21.34
N GLN A 59 -12.78 -10.15 20.08
CA GLN A 59 -12.15 -11.42 19.73
C GLN A 59 -10.69 -11.51 20.18
N VAL A 60 -9.93 -10.42 20.03
CA VAL A 60 -8.55 -10.37 20.51
C VAL A 60 -8.49 -10.50 22.04
N ASN A 61 -9.37 -9.82 22.78
CA ASN A 61 -9.42 -9.93 24.24
C ASN A 61 -9.88 -11.31 24.72
N GLU A 62 -10.82 -11.93 24.01
CA GLU A 62 -11.24 -13.30 24.27
C GLU A 62 -10.08 -14.28 24.06
N PHE A 63 -9.37 -14.17 22.93
CA PHE A 63 -8.18 -14.95 22.64
C PHE A 63 -7.10 -14.76 23.72
N LEU A 64 -6.80 -13.51 24.11
CA LEU A 64 -5.87 -13.21 25.19
C LEU A 64 -6.27 -13.84 26.53
N THR A 65 -7.57 -13.94 26.81
CA THR A 65 -8.06 -14.55 28.05
C THR A 65 -7.90 -16.07 28.02
N ARG A 66 -8.25 -16.71 26.91
CA ARG A 66 -8.11 -18.16 26.73
C ARG A 66 -6.63 -18.58 26.64
N CYS A 67 -5.77 -17.78 26.02
CA CYS A 67 -4.33 -18.06 25.90
C CYS A 67 -3.54 -18.01 27.21
N LYS A 68 -4.09 -17.44 28.28
CA LYS A 68 -3.42 -17.39 29.60
C LYS A 68 -3.12 -18.79 30.15
N SER A 69 -3.91 -19.81 29.80
CA SER A 69 -3.65 -21.19 30.23
C SER A 69 -2.42 -21.81 29.56
N TYR A 70 -2.03 -21.33 28.39
CA TYR A 70 -0.95 -21.88 27.56
C TYR A 70 0.44 -21.29 27.90
N LYS A 71 0.56 -20.33 28.82
CA LYS A 71 1.85 -19.70 29.21
C LYS A 71 2.71 -19.27 28.00
N LEU A 72 2.06 -18.68 26.99
CA LEU A 72 2.73 -18.13 25.81
C LEU A 72 3.44 -16.82 26.16
N ALA A 73 4.59 -16.59 25.53
CA ALA A 73 5.29 -15.31 25.59
C ALA A 73 4.48 -14.23 24.86
N LYS A 74 4.65 -12.96 25.26
CA LYS A 74 3.92 -11.84 24.65
C LYS A 74 4.13 -11.74 23.13
N ALA A 75 5.33 -12.05 22.65
CA ALA A 75 5.67 -12.05 21.23
C ALA A 75 4.99 -13.22 20.47
N GLU A 76 4.93 -14.41 21.07
CA GLU A 76 4.22 -15.57 20.50
C GLU A 76 2.72 -15.24 20.34
N VAL A 77 2.10 -14.71 21.40
CA VAL A 77 0.69 -14.29 21.38
C VAL A 77 0.43 -13.24 20.31
N LEU A 78 1.30 -12.22 20.22
CA LEU A 78 1.20 -11.17 19.21
C LEU A 78 1.28 -11.74 17.79
N ASN A 79 2.23 -12.64 17.55
CA ASN A 79 2.42 -13.27 16.24
C ASN A 79 1.22 -14.16 15.87
N ILE A 80 0.66 -14.91 16.82
CA ILE A 80 -0.55 -15.71 16.58
C ILE A 80 -1.74 -14.80 16.22
N ILE A 81 -1.92 -13.68 16.92
CA ILE A 81 -2.98 -12.72 16.60
C ILE A 81 -2.79 -12.14 15.18
N ASN A 82 -1.55 -11.76 14.83
CA ASN A 82 -1.27 -11.10 13.56
C ASN A 82 -1.32 -12.04 12.35
N LEU A 83 -0.81 -13.28 12.49
CA LEU A 83 -0.71 -14.24 11.40
C LEU A 83 -1.93 -15.18 11.32
N ARG A 84 -2.65 -15.35 12.43
CA ARG A 84 -3.81 -16.26 12.55
C ARG A 84 -3.52 -17.66 11.99
N PRO A 85 -2.58 -18.41 12.60
CA PRO A 85 -2.21 -19.74 12.14
C PRO A 85 -3.43 -20.68 12.15
N SER A 86 -3.69 -21.29 11.00
CA SER A 86 -4.82 -22.20 10.79
C SER A 86 -4.40 -23.68 10.76
N ALA A 87 -3.10 -23.93 10.67
CA ALA A 87 -2.51 -25.26 10.64
C ALA A 87 -1.35 -25.38 11.63
N LEU A 88 -1.08 -26.61 12.09
CA LEU A 88 0.05 -26.91 12.98
C LEU A 88 1.40 -26.47 12.37
N VAL A 89 1.57 -26.66 11.05
CA VAL A 89 2.76 -26.26 10.30
C VAL A 89 3.05 -24.76 10.42
N GLU A 90 2.02 -23.93 10.57
CA GLU A 90 2.14 -22.48 10.72
C GLU A 90 2.47 -22.05 12.16
N ILE A 91 2.21 -22.89 13.16
CA ILE A 91 2.53 -22.60 14.57
C ILE A 91 3.99 -22.90 14.91
N HIS A 92 4.57 -23.97 14.37
CA HIS A 92 5.97 -24.33 14.62
C HIS A 92 6.98 -23.19 14.42
N PRO A 93 6.89 -22.33 13.38
CA PRO A 93 7.80 -21.19 13.25
C PRO A 93 7.50 -20.04 14.23
N ILE A 94 6.35 -20.03 14.88
CA ILE A 94 5.94 -18.97 15.82
C ILE A 94 6.37 -19.29 17.25
N ILE A 95 6.25 -20.56 17.66
CA ILE A 95 6.53 -21.03 19.02
C ILE A 95 7.78 -21.91 19.01
N GLU A 96 8.80 -21.50 19.74
CA GLU A 96 10.00 -22.31 19.94
C GLU A 96 9.69 -23.58 20.74
N GLU A 97 10.22 -24.72 20.29
CA GLU A 97 10.07 -26.03 20.94
C GLU A 97 8.60 -26.40 21.21
N SER A 98 7.72 -26.08 20.25
CA SER A 98 6.27 -26.20 20.40
C SER A 98 5.80 -27.61 20.74
N GLU A 99 6.44 -28.65 20.19
CA GLU A 99 6.10 -30.05 20.48
C GLU A 99 6.47 -30.46 21.92
N GLU A 100 7.64 -30.05 22.40
CA GLU A 100 8.12 -30.39 23.74
C GLU A 100 7.34 -29.63 24.83
N ARG A 101 6.96 -28.38 24.56
CA ARG A 101 6.20 -27.54 25.49
C ARG A 101 4.70 -27.86 25.54
N PHE A 102 4.09 -28.21 24.41
CA PHE A 102 2.64 -28.32 24.30
C PHE A 102 2.12 -29.71 23.96
N GLY A 103 2.89 -30.55 23.26
CA GLY A 103 2.43 -31.87 22.81
C GLY A 103 1.04 -31.79 22.15
N GLU A 104 0.06 -32.51 22.71
CA GLU A 104 -1.33 -32.54 22.23
C GLU A 104 -2.07 -31.19 22.35
N LYS A 105 -1.64 -30.30 23.26
CA LYS A 105 -2.26 -28.97 23.46
C LYS A 105 -2.00 -28.01 22.31
N LEU A 106 -1.04 -28.33 21.44
CA LEU A 106 -0.73 -27.52 20.27
C LEU A 106 -1.89 -27.56 19.27
N GLU A 107 -2.51 -28.72 19.10
CA GLU A 107 -3.68 -28.89 18.23
C GLU A 107 -4.91 -28.19 18.81
N GLU A 108 -5.09 -28.24 20.14
CA GLU A 108 -6.10 -27.45 20.82
C GLU A 108 -5.91 -25.94 20.60
N LEU A 109 -4.66 -25.45 20.60
CA LEU A 109 -4.35 -24.05 20.36
C LEU A 109 -4.70 -23.63 18.92
N VAL A 110 -4.39 -24.45 17.91
CA VAL A 110 -4.81 -24.19 16.52
C VAL A 110 -6.34 -24.10 16.43
N ASN A 111 -7.03 -25.07 17.02
CA ASN A 111 -8.49 -25.11 17.02
C ASN A 111 -9.08 -23.87 17.71
N LEU A 112 -8.48 -23.44 18.82
CA LEU A 112 -8.86 -22.21 19.52
C LEU A 112 -8.69 -20.97 18.65
N VAL A 113 -7.58 -20.88 17.90
CA VAL A 113 -7.33 -19.77 16.98
C VAL A 113 -8.39 -19.72 15.89
N VAL A 114 -8.75 -20.86 15.31
CA VAL A 114 -9.77 -20.96 14.26
C VAL A 114 -11.17 -20.64 14.81
N GLU A 115 -11.49 -21.04 16.04
CA GLU A 115 -12.77 -20.78 16.69
C GLU A 115 -12.96 -19.29 17.04
N VAL A 116 -11.93 -18.66 17.61
CA VAL A 116 -12.04 -17.30 18.16
C VAL A 116 -11.74 -16.22 17.12
N LEU A 117 -10.74 -16.45 16.25
CA LEU A 117 -10.30 -15.46 15.28
C LEU A 117 -10.99 -15.69 13.91
N PRO A 118 -11.60 -14.63 13.33
CA PRO A 118 -12.38 -14.74 12.10
C PRO A 118 -11.49 -15.10 10.91
N GLU A 119 -12.10 -15.68 9.88
CA GLU A 119 -11.39 -16.02 8.64
C GLU A 119 -10.79 -14.77 7.99
N PRO A 120 -9.56 -14.88 7.45
CA PRO A 120 -9.00 -13.80 6.67
C PRO A 120 -9.89 -13.53 5.45
N PRO A 121 -9.89 -12.29 4.92
CA PRO A 121 -10.63 -11.99 3.72
C PRO A 121 -10.17 -12.95 2.60
N LYS A 122 -11.11 -13.66 1.98
CA LYS A 122 -10.82 -14.45 0.78
C LYS A 122 -10.23 -13.48 -0.24
N LYS A 123 -8.98 -13.71 -0.65
CA LYS A 123 -8.44 -13.06 -1.84
C LYS A 123 -9.32 -13.52 -3.00
N ASN A 124 -10.27 -12.69 -3.41
CA ASN A 124 -10.78 -12.81 -4.76
C ASN A 124 -9.56 -12.56 -5.65
N ASP A 125 -9.22 -13.52 -6.51
CA ASP A 125 -8.19 -13.36 -7.53
C ASP A 125 -8.56 -12.15 -8.39
N VAL A 126 -8.12 -10.96 -7.99
CA VAL A 126 -8.08 -9.81 -8.88
C VAL A 126 -6.90 -10.10 -9.79
N PRO A 127 -7.08 -10.23 -11.11
CA PRO A 127 -5.98 -10.49 -12.02
C PRO A 127 -4.94 -9.38 -11.79
N GLU A 128 -3.69 -9.82 -11.63
CA GLU A 128 -2.52 -8.96 -11.53
C GLU A 128 -2.61 -7.92 -12.66
N GLU A 129 -2.84 -6.65 -12.32
CA GLU A 129 -2.72 -5.60 -13.31
C GLU A 129 -1.26 -5.57 -13.76
N GLU A 130 -1.07 -5.97 -15.01
CA GLU A 130 0.19 -5.91 -15.72
C GLU A 130 0.84 -4.55 -15.49
N ASN A 131 2.04 -4.62 -14.94
CA ASN A 131 2.99 -3.53 -14.82
C ASN A 131 3.23 -2.97 -16.23
N ASN A 132 2.50 -1.91 -16.59
CA ASN A 132 2.65 -1.25 -17.89
C ASN A 132 3.97 -0.49 -17.86
N GLU A 133 5.04 -1.19 -18.24
CA GLU A 133 6.35 -0.62 -18.55
C GLU A 133 6.15 0.48 -19.59
N VAL A 134 6.35 1.72 -19.15
CA VAL A 134 6.44 2.88 -20.05
C VAL A 134 7.72 2.67 -20.87
N LYS A 135 7.58 2.14 -22.08
CA LYS A 135 8.67 2.12 -23.06
C LYS A 135 8.95 3.56 -23.48
N GLU A 136 10.11 4.07 -23.08
CA GLU A 136 10.75 5.21 -23.73
C GLU A 136 11.03 4.84 -25.20
N ASP A 137 10.18 5.30 -26.11
CA ASP A 137 10.49 5.31 -27.54
C ASP A 137 11.58 6.36 -27.79
N THR A 138 12.83 5.91 -27.81
CA THR A 138 13.93 6.62 -28.45
C THR A 138 14.40 5.80 -29.64
N ALA A 139 14.02 6.20 -30.85
CA ALA A 139 14.58 5.73 -32.10
C ALA A 139 14.37 6.79 -33.17
N ASP A 140 15.27 7.07 -34.10
CA ASP A 140 16.70 6.81 -34.26
C ASP A 140 17.13 7.67 -35.46
N GLY A 141 18.41 8.02 -35.55
CA GLY A 141 18.95 8.80 -36.65
C GLY A 141 19.47 7.94 -37.81
N LYS A 142 18.85 8.13 -38.98
CA LYS A 142 19.47 8.32 -40.31
C LYS A 142 19.95 7.10 -41.15
N SER A 143 19.59 7.22 -42.45
CA SER A 143 20.20 6.68 -43.71
C SER A 143 19.39 5.52 -44.32
N THR A 144 19.02 5.45 -45.61
CA THR A 144 19.44 6.13 -46.86
C THR A 144 18.41 5.79 -47.98
N ASP A 145 18.20 6.72 -48.94
CA ASP A 145 17.94 6.60 -50.41
C ASP A 145 17.02 5.47 -50.96
N GLU A 146 16.16 5.62 -51.98
CA GLU A 146 15.98 6.57 -53.09
C GLU A 146 14.66 6.22 -53.83
N ASP A 147 14.07 7.22 -54.49
CA ASP A 147 13.39 7.18 -55.81
C ASP A 147 11.89 7.62 -55.92
N LYS A 148 11.73 8.79 -56.57
CA LYS A 148 10.70 9.32 -57.54
C LYS A 148 9.21 9.07 -57.25
N THR A 149 8.23 9.94 -57.51
CA THR A 149 7.93 11.20 -58.24
C THR A 149 6.44 11.44 -57.89
N GLU A 150 5.84 12.62 -57.74
CA GLU A 150 5.46 13.60 -58.77
C GLU A 150 4.63 14.72 -58.06
N THR A 151 5.05 15.97 -58.28
CA THR A 151 4.28 17.24 -58.41
C THR A 151 2.82 17.38 -57.91
N ALA A 152 2.56 18.46 -57.16
CA ALA A 152 1.75 19.61 -57.62
C ALA A 152 1.65 20.75 -56.57
N ASN A 153 2.17 21.92 -56.97
CA ASN A 153 1.79 23.30 -56.69
C ASN A 153 1.05 23.69 -55.39
N LEU A 154 1.60 24.73 -54.73
CA LEU A 154 0.90 26.01 -54.53
C LEU A 154 1.94 27.14 -54.41
N GLU A 155 1.74 28.16 -55.23
CA GLU A 155 2.63 29.29 -55.51
C GLU A 155 2.75 30.26 -54.32
N GLN A 156 3.95 30.82 -54.16
CA GLN A 156 4.19 32.12 -53.52
C GLN A 156 4.27 33.20 -54.60
N THR A 157 3.73 34.38 -54.31
CA THR A 157 4.17 35.69 -54.82
C THR A 157 3.87 36.70 -53.71
N ASP A 158 4.88 37.21 -53.00
CA ASP A 158 5.69 38.40 -53.29
C ASP A 158 4.88 39.73 -53.27
N GLU A 159 5.19 40.62 -52.33
CA GLU A 159 5.78 41.95 -52.59
C GLU A 159 5.75 42.85 -51.33
N ASP A 160 6.95 43.09 -50.81
CA ASP A 160 7.63 44.39 -50.62
C ASP A 160 7.00 45.57 -49.81
N GLN A 161 7.83 46.03 -48.85
CA GLN A 161 8.02 47.39 -48.31
C GLN A 161 6.83 48.24 -47.82
N THR A 162 6.81 48.56 -46.51
CA THR A 162 7.31 49.88 -46.03
C THR A 162 7.41 49.98 -44.50
N LYS A 163 8.49 50.64 -44.08
CA LYS A 163 8.87 51.04 -42.72
C LYS A 163 7.83 51.97 -42.07
N GLN A 164 7.62 51.84 -40.76
CA GLN A 164 7.75 52.96 -39.82
C GLN A 164 8.05 52.43 -38.40
N LYS A 165 9.04 53.07 -37.79
CA LYS A 165 9.68 52.77 -36.50
C LYS A 165 9.26 53.86 -35.51
N GLU A 166 9.19 53.44 -34.24
CA GLU A 166 9.63 54.15 -33.02
C GLU A 166 8.85 55.37 -32.46
N ASP A 167 8.48 55.16 -31.19
CA ASP A 167 8.67 56.02 -30.01
C ASP A 167 7.89 57.33 -29.83
N GLY A 168 7.41 57.51 -28.58
CA GLY A 168 7.04 58.83 -28.08
C GLY A 168 6.05 58.84 -26.91
N GLU A 169 6.48 58.33 -25.77
CA GLU A 169 5.92 58.64 -24.44
C GLU A 169 5.83 60.15 -24.19
N GLN A 170 4.66 60.68 -23.80
CA GLN A 170 4.54 61.98 -23.13
C GLN A 170 3.50 61.94 -21.99
N MET A 171 4.03 62.12 -20.77
CA MET A 171 3.51 62.89 -19.63
C MET A 171 2.69 64.14 -20.05
N GLU A 172 1.85 64.81 -19.26
CA GLU A 172 1.61 64.86 -17.82
C GLU A 172 0.24 65.55 -17.61
N VAL A 173 -0.24 65.38 -16.38
CA VAL A 173 -1.28 66.10 -15.66
C VAL A 173 -1.37 67.62 -15.91
N SER A 174 -2.60 68.11 -16.00
CA SER A 174 -3.05 69.39 -15.44
C SER A 174 -4.52 69.31 -15.08
#